data_AF-A0A3D3RS68-F1
#
_entry.id   AF-A0A3D3RS68-F1
#
_cell.length_a   1.000
_cell.length_b   1.000
_cell.length_c   1.000
_cell.angle_alpha   90.00
_cell.angle_beta   90.00
_cell.angle_gamma   90.00
#
_symmetry.space_group_name_H-M   'P 1'
#
loop_
_entity.id
_entity.type
_entity.pdbx_description
1 polymer ?
#
loop_
_entity_poly.entity_id
_entity_poly.type
_entity_poly.pdbx_seq_one_letter_code
_entity_poly.pdbx_strand_id
1 'polypeptide(L)' 'DLRERLEKIKRLSLDPFHPEALRVELESLIKDLPNMTPEELMDVREFLQDLKARLEENYTICFGWMEKALKEGFRREV' A
#
# COMPACT_ATOMS: atom_id res chain seq x y z
N ASP A 1 -7.76 18.29 4.27
CA ASP A 1 -6.79 18.68 3.25
C ASP A 1 -6.30 17.41 2.54
N LEU A 2 -6.28 17.39 1.20
CA LEU A 2 -5.80 16.24 0.42
C LEU A 2 -4.36 15.88 0.78
N ARG A 3 -3.49 16.88 0.94
CA ARG A 3 -2.06 16.65 1.19
C ARG A 3 -1.80 15.94 2.51
N GLU A 4 -2.47 16.38 3.58
CA GLU A 4 -2.39 15.75 4.90
C GLU A 4 -2.85 14.28 4.85
N ARG A 5 -3.88 14.02 4.06
CA ARG A 5 -4.41 12.67 3.88
C ARG A 5 -3.44 11.76 3.14
N LEU A 6 -2.84 12.23 2.04
CA LEU A 6 -1.84 11.46 1.30
C LEU A 6 -0.62 11.15 2.20
N GLU A 7 -0.17 12.11 3.00
CA GLU A 7 0.89 11.89 3.99
C GLU A 7 0.49 10.87 5.08
N LYS A 8 -0.78 10.89 5.53
CA LYS A 8 -1.30 9.87 6.44
C LYS A 8 -1.25 8.48 5.81
N ILE A 9 -1.74 8.33 4.58
CA ILE A 9 -1.72 7.04 3.84
C ILE A 9 -0.27 6.56 3.69
N LYS A 10 0.66 7.47 3.35
CA LYS A 10 2.08 7.15 3.26
C LYS A 10 2.63 6.58 4.56
N ARG A 11 2.34 7.22 5.71
CA ARG A 11 2.79 6.73 7.03
C ARG A 11 2.20 5.36 7.36
N LEU A 12 0.91 5.15 7.10
CA LEU A 12 0.25 3.87 7.34
C LEU A 12 0.83 2.76 6.46
N SER A 13 1.30 3.09 5.24
CA SER A 13 1.94 2.12 4.35
C SER A 13 3.33 1.66 4.80
N LEU A 14 3.92 2.28 5.82
CA LEU A 14 5.23 1.86 6.36
C LEU A 14 5.13 0.64 7.28
N ASP A 15 3.95 0.31 7.80
CA ASP A 15 3.74 -0.89 8.62
C ASP A 15 3.05 -1.98 7.78
N PRO A 16 3.80 -3.00 7.32
CA PRO A 16 3.24 -4.06 6.49
C PRO A 16 2.42 -5.08 7.29
N PHE A 17 2.45 -5.04 8.63
CA PHE A 17 1.80 -6.03 9.51
C PHE A 17 0.43 -5.58 10.03
N HIS A 18 0.09 -4.29 9.93
CA HIS A 18 -1.19 -3.73 10.36
C HIS A 18 -1.88 -2.93 9.23
N PRO A 19 -2.31 -3.61 8.13
CA PRO A 19 -2.82 -2.94 6.93
C PRO A 19 -4.24 -2.38 7.06
N GLU A 20 -4.96 -2.66 8.14
CA GLU A 20 -6.38 -2.32 8.29
C GLU A 20 -6.60 -0.81 8.25
N ALA A 21 -5.77 -0.05 8.97
CA ALA A 21 -5.87 1.41 9.00
C ALA A 21 -5.58 2.01 7.62
N LEU A 22 -4.58 1.49 6.91
CA LEU A 22 -4.27 1.88 5.54
C LEU A 22 -5.47 1.61 4.62
N ARG A 23 -6.07 0.42 4.71
CA ARG A 23 -7.23 0.02 3.91
C ARG A 23 -8.40 0.98 4.10
N VAL A 24 -8.72 1.33 5.35
CA VAL A 24 -9.81 2.26 5.66
C VAL A 24 -9.57 3.64 5.02
N GLU A 25 -8.35 4.16 5.10
CA GLU A 25 -8.02 5.45 4.48
C GLU A 25 -8.13 5.42 2.95
N LEU A 26 -7.67 4.33 2.31
CA LEU A 26 -7.78 4.12 0.87
C LEU A 26 -9.24 3.96 0.42
N GLU A 27 -10.05 3.18 1.13
CA GLU A 27 -11.48 3.02 0.84
C GLU A 27 -12.22 4.36 0.94
N SER A 28 -11.88 5.17 1.94
CA SER A 28 -12.45 6.51 2.04
C SER A 28 -11.93 7.44 0.94
N LEU A 29 -10.67 7.31 0.49
CA LEU A 29 -10.13 8.13 -0.59
C LEU A 29 -10.86 7.84 -1.90
N ILE A 30 -11.12 6.55 -2.18
CA ILE A 30 -11.87 6.09 -3.36
C ILE A 30 -13.26 6.72 -3.43
N LYS A 31 -13.95 6.84 -2.29
CA LYS A 31 -15.29 7.47 -2.21
C LYS A 31 -15.26 8.96 -2.56
N ASP A 32 -14.14 9.62 -2.32
CA ASP A 32 -14.01 11.06 -2.53
C ASP A 32 -13.53 11.41 -3.95
N LEU A 33 -12.91 10.46 -4.67
CA LEU A 33 -12.41 10.66 -6.05
C LEU A 33 -13.44 11.31 -7.01
N PRO A 34 -14.73 10.94 -7.02
CA PRO A 34 -15.70 11.54 -7.94
C PRO A 34 -15.93 13.04 -7.72
N ASN A 35 -15.58 13.56 -6.55
CA ASN A 35 -15.81 14.96 -6.16
C ASN A 35 -14.52 15.81 -6.23
N MET A 36 -13.39 15.23 -6.62
CA MET A 36 -12.11 15.91 -6.70
C MET A 36 -11.96 16.72 -7.98
N THR A 37 -11.14 17.77 -7.94
CA THR A 37 -10.76 18.51 -9.14
C THR A 37 -9.79 17.70 -10.01
N PRO A 38 -9.64 18.02 -11.31
CA PRO A 38 -8.64 17.39 -12.16
C PRO A 38 -7.21 17.44 -11.61
N GLU A 39 -6.83 18.56 -10.98
CA GLU A 39 -5.51 18.73 -10.34
C GLU A 39 -5.33 17.78 -9.16
N GLU A 40 -6.33 17.70 -8.26
CA GLU A 40 -6.33 16.76 -7.14
C GLU A 40 -6.24 15.30 -7.60
N LEU A 41 -6.93 14.96 -8.70
CA LEU A 41 -6.86 13.63 -9.29
C LEU A 41 -5.48 13.31 -9.88
N MET A 42 -4.78 14.31 -10.43
CA MET A 42 -3.39 14.15 -10.87
C MET A 42 -2.46 13.88 -9.70
N ASP A 43 -2.56 14.67 -8.62
CA ASP A 43 -1.78 14.48 -7.40
C ASP A 43 -2.00 13.09 -6.79
N VAL A 44 -3.26 12.66 -6.71
CA VAL A 44 -3.62 11.31 -6.24
C VAL A 44 -3.03 10.24 -7.15
N ARG A 45 -3.09 10.42 -8.48
CA ARG A 45 -2.54 9.45 -9.44
C ARG A 45 -1.02 9.28 -9.27
N GLU A 46 -0.27 10.37 -9.14
CA GLU A 46 1.17 10.33 -8.91
C GLU A 46 1.49 9.62 -7.59
N PHE A 47 0.78 10.00 -6.52
CA PHE A 47 0.92 9.37 -5.21
C PHE A 47 0.64 7.86 -5.24
N LEU A 48 -0.41 7.42 -5.95
CA LEU A 48 -0.78 6.01 -6.05
C LEU A 48 0.28 5.16 -6.77
N GLN A 49 1.08 5.74 -7.68
CA GLN A 49 2.19 5.03 -8.32
C GLN A 49 3.29 4.70 -7.30
N ASP A 50 3.67 5.67 -6.47
CA ASP A 50 4.65 5.47 -5.40
C ASP A 50 4.12 4.50 -4.34
N LEU A 51 2.85 4.64 -3.96
CA LEU A 51 2.22 3.76 -2.98
C LEU A 51 2.20 2.32 -3.47
N LYS A 52 1.92 2.07 -4.77
CA LYS A 52 1.91 0.72 -5.33
C LYS A 52 3.24 0.00 -5.10
N ALA A 53 4.36 0.65 -5.40
CA ALA A 53 5.69 0.07 -5.19
C ALA A 53 5.93 -0.29 -3.72
N ARG A 54 5.52 0.58 -2.78
CA ARG A 54 5.58 0.30 -1.34
C ARG A 54 4.73 -0.92 -0.96
N LEU A 55 3.53 -1.07 -1.52
CA LEU A 55 2.68 -2.22 -1.20
C LEU A 55 3.22 -3.54 -1.75
N GLU A 56 3.87 -3.53 -2.91
CA GLU A 56 4.57 -4.70 -3.45
C GLU A 56 5.76 -5.10 -2.56
N GLU A 57 6.49 -4.12 -2.02
CA GLU A 57 7.55 -4.36 -1.04
C GLU A 57 6.97 -4.96 0.25
N ASN A 58 5.88 -4.38 0.78
CA ASN A 58 5.19 -4.90 1.96
C ASN A 58 4.70 -6.34 1.76
N TYR A 59 4.14 -6.65 0.59
CA TYR A 59 3.75 -8.01 0.23
C TYR A 59 4.95 -8.95 0.26
N THR A 60 6.07 -8.54 -0.34
CA THR A 60 7.31 -9.33 -0.35
C THR A 60 7.84 -9.58 1.07
N ILE A 61 7.78 -8.57 1.95
CA ILE A 61 8.19 -8.69 3.36
C ILE A 61 7.31 -9.71 4.09
N CYS A 62 5.99 -9.60 3.97
CA CYS A 62 5.05 -10.44 4.71
C CYS A 62 4.93 -11.87 4.15
N PHE A 63 4.98 -12.03 2.82
CA PHE A 63 4.61 -13.26 2.13
C PHE A 63 5.71 -13.83 1.22
N GLY A 64 6.75 -13.07 0.89
CA GLY A 64 7.79 -13.51 -0.05
C GLY A 64 8.56 -14.76 0.41
N TRP A 65 8.66 -14.97 1.73
CA TRP A 65 9.25 -16.19 2.30
C TRP A 65 8.38 -17.43 2.03
N MET A 66 7.04 -17.31 2.03
CA MET A 66 6.14 -18.42 1.71
C MET A 66 6.25 -18.81 0.24
N GLU A 67 6.35 -17.82 -0.66
CA GLU A 67 6.54 -18.10 -2.07
C GLU A 67 7.86 -18.84 -2.33
N LYS A 68 8.94 -18.43 -1.66
CA LYS A 68 10.23 -19.14 -1.73
C LYS A 68 10.12 -20.56 -1.18
N ALA A 69 9.51 -20.72 -0.01
CA ALA A 69 9.34 -22.04 0.61
C ALA A 69 8.48 -22.99 -0.23
N LEU A 70 7.44 -22.48 -0.91
CA LEU A 70 6.60 -23.25 -1.82
C LEU A 70 7.33 -23.63 -3.12
N LYS A 71 8.17 -22.74 -3.67
CA LYS A 71 8.91 -22.97 -4.93
C LYS A 71 10.12 -23.90 -4.75
N GLU A 72 10.87 -23.74 -3.67
CA GLU A 72 12.14 -24.45 -3.45
C GLU A 72 11.98 -25.72 -2.60
N GLY A 73 10.78 -25.93 -2.05
CA GLY A 73 10.50 -26.94 -1.03
C GLY A 73 11.08 -26.52 0.32
N PHE A 74 10.41 -26.85 1.43
CA PHE A 74 10.95 -26.64 2.77
C PHE A 74 12.20 -27.50 2.98
N ARG A 75 13.37 -26.99 2.59
CA ARG A 75 14.64 -27.52 3.08
C ARG A 75 14.83 -27.00 4.50
N ARG A 76 14.53 -27.84 5.48
CA ARG A 76 15.08 -27.69 6.83
C ARG A 76 16.59 -27.85 6.69
N GLU A 77 17.33 -26.75 6.65
CA GLU A 77 18.71 -26.78 7.09
C GLU A 77 18.67 -26.88 8.61
N VAL A 78 19.05 -28.06 9.12
CA VAL A 78 19.15 -28.41 10.54
C VAL A 78 20.55 -28.08 11.01
#